data_AF-A0A9X0MJY4-F1
#
_entry.id   AF-A0A9X0MJY4-F1
#
_cell.length_a   1.000
_cell.length_b   1.000
_cell.length_c   1.000
_cell.angle_alpha   90.00
_cell.angle_beta   90.00
_cell.angle_gamma   90.00
#
_symmetry.space_group_name_H-M   'P 1'
#
loop_
_entity.id
_entity.type
_entity.pdbx_description
1 polymer ?
#
loop_
_entity_poly.entity_id
_entity_poly.type
_entity_poly.pdbx_seq_one_letter_code
_entity_poly.pdbx_strand_id
1 'polypeptide(L)'
;MKVYHVSLDNKKTNVFAPRVPKEEMRLAEEDSTSARFCVSTTIEGCLSAVPWGGESLSLHDNKVITVYEFDTNDLVNQENLIVPSTLYQKGFVPDAMYTNEHWIVNESIQPKNVFCIALDIYNEIVVPDVSYEDSLVLETGLVTLDEVWQGDFVMIENIKYQLYKEKNVA
;
A
#
# COMPACT_ATOMS: atom_id res chain seq x y z
N MET A 1 5.43 -1.88 -15.47
CA MET A 1 5.46 -2.88 -14.36
C MET A 1 4.04 -3.04 -13.84
N LYS A 2 3.65 -4.22 -13.35
CA LYS A 2 2.31 -4.39 -12.75
C LYS A 2 2.29 -3.89 -11.31
N VAL A 3 1.27 -3.09 -10.99
CA VAL A 3 1.00 -2.58 -9.65
C VAL A 3 -0.50 -2.65 -9.34
N TYR A 4 -0.83 -2.63 -8.07
CA TYR A 4 -2.15 -2.88 -7.54
C TYR A 4 -2.58 -1.77 -6.59
N HIS A 5 -3.90 -1.57 -6.51
CA HIS A 5 -4.56 -0.78 -5.47
C HIS A 5 -5.78 -1.56 -4.99
N VAL A 6 -6.10 -1.48 -3.71
CA VAL A 6 -7.23 -2.19 -3.11
C VAL A 6 -8.19 -1.23 -2.43
N SER A 7 -9.48 -1.56 -2.46
CA SER A 7 -10.51 -0.72 -1.86
C SER A 7 -11.68 -1.56 -1.34
N LEU A 8 -12.22 -1.16 -0.19
CA LEU A 8 -13.51 -1.61 0.33
C LEU A 8 -14.69 -0.76 -0.20
N ASP A 9 -14.43 0.30 -0.97
CA ASP A 9 -15.48 1.06 -1.62
C ASP A 9 -16.06 0.26 -2.80
N ASN A 10 -17.37 0.06 -2.76
CA ASN A 10 -18.12 -0.63 -3.80
C ASN A 10 -18.35 0.25 -5.05
N LYS A 11 -18.02 1.54 -4.98
CA LYS A 11 -18.05 2.45 -6.13
C LYS A 11 -16.78 2.30 -6.95
N LYS A 12 -16.84 1.43 -7.96
CA LYS A 12 -15.75 1.25 -8.93
C LYS A 12 -15.47 2.57 -9.66
N THR A 13 -14.20 2.99 -9.66
CA THR A 13 -13.71 4.10 -10.49
C THR A 13 -12.95 3.57 -11.69
N ASN A 14 -13.09 4.25 -12.82
CA ASN A 14 -12.39 3.92 -14.06
C ASN A 14 -11.13 4.78 -14.27
N VAL A 15 -10.93 5.80 -13.43
CA VAL A 15 -9.77 6.70 -13.49
C VAL A 15 -9.30 6.97 -12.07
N PHE A 16 -8.00 6.80 -11.84
CA PHE A 16 -7.34 7.17 -10.59
C PHE A 16 -6.50 8.41 -10.84
N ALA A 17 -6.76 9.45 -10.05
CA ALA A 17 -6.04 10.71 -10.09
C ALA A 17 -5.34 10.94 -8.74
N PRO A 18 -4.11 11.47 -8.73
CA PRO A 18 -3.41 11.84 -7.51
C PRO A 18 -4.23 12.82 -6.67
N ARG A 19 -4.32 12.56 -5.38
CA ARG A 19 -5.00 13.42 -4.40
C ARG A 19 -4.17 13.49 -3.13
N VAL A 20 -4.32 14.58 -2.37
CA VAL A 20 -3.76 14.61 -1.01
C VAL A 20 -4.61 13.67 -0.14
N PRO A 21 -4.02 12.64 0.50
CA PRO A 21 -4.78 11.74 1.34
C PRO A 21 -5.29 12.50 2.57
N LYS A 22 -6.47 12.10 3.03
CA LYS A 22 -7.03 12.63 4.28
C LYS A 22 -6.30 12.01 5.47
N GLU A 23 -6.42 12.64 6.63
CA GLU A 23 -5.77 12.19 7.87
C GLU A 23 -6.14 10.74 8.23
N GLU A 24 -7.40 10.34 8.06
CA GLU A 24 -7.85 8.97 8.33
C GLU A 24 -7.35 7.92 7.31
N MET A 25 -6.60 8.34 6.29
CA MET A 25 -6.14 7.49 5.19
C MET A 25 -4.62 7.30 5.15
N ARG A 26 -3.90 7.78 6.17
CA ARG A 26 -2.44 7.80 6.22
C ARG A 26 -1.96 7.60 7.65
N LEU A 27 -0.70 7.22 7.82
CA LEU A 27 -0.05 7.28 9.14
C LEU A 27 0.13 8.73 9.58
N ALA A 28 0.18 8.97 10.89
CA ALA A 28 0.31 10.32 11.44
C ALA A 28 1.58 11.04 10.94
N GLU A 29 2.69 10.31 10.89
CA GLU A 29 4.03 10.73 10.43
C GLU A 29 4.15 10.79 8.88
N GLU A 30 3.21 10.19 8.14
CA GLU A 30 3.24 10.16 6.67
C GLU A 30 3.01 11.55 6.07
N ASP A 31 3.66 11.87 4.95
CA ASP A 31 3.55 13.18 4.31
C ASP A 31 2.07 13.53 4.02
N SER A 32 1.63 14.70 4.48
CA SER A 32 0.22 15.09 4.40
C SER A 32 -0.07 16.10 3.30
N THR A 33 0.90 16.37 2.42
CA THR A 33 0.86 17.51 1.49
C THR A 33 0.93 17.13 0.02
N SER A 34 1.58 16.01 -0.31
CA SER A 34 1.79 15.61 -1.71
C SER A 34 0.56 14.89 -2.26
N ALA A 35 0.04 15.38 -3.39
CA ALA A 35 -1.03 14.70 -4.10
C ALA A 35 -0.49 13.43 -4.76
N ARG A 36 -1.11 12.29 -4.44
CA ARG A 36 -0.61 10.97 -4.81
C ARG A 36 -1.73 9.95 -5.01
N PHE A 37 -1.36 8.87 -5.68
CA PHE A 37 -2.11 7.64 -5.78
C PHE A 37 -1.19 6.49 -5.39
N CYS A 38 -1.47 5.83 -4.27
CA CYS A 38 -0.62 4.77 -3.71
C CYS A 38 -0.96 3.42 -4.32
N VAL A 39 0.09 2.70 -4.72
CA VAL A 39 0.01 1.36 -5.32
C VAL A 39 1.14 0.47 -4.79
N SER A 40 0.99 -0.85 -4.84
CA SER A 40 2.06 -1.81 -4.54
C SER A 40 2.21 -2.83 -5.66
N THR A 41 3.35 -3.51 -5.75
CA THR A 41 3.53 -4.60 -6.71
C THR A 41 2.79 -5.89 -6.33
N THR A 42 2.23 -5.97 -5.12
CA THR A 42 1.47 -7.13 -4.63
C THR A 42 0.16 -6.70 -3.97
N ILE A 43 -0.82 -7.60 -3.91
CA ILE A 43 -2.08 -7.35 -3.19
C ILE A 43 -1.81 -7.31 -1.68
N GLU A 44 -0.91 -8.18 -1.21
CA GLU A 44 -0.39 -8.22 0.16
C GLU A 44 0.14 -6.87 0.61
N GLY A 45 1.02 -6.25 -0.17
CA GLY A 45 1.57 -4.93 0.15
C GLY A 45 0.46 -3.87 0.23
N CYS A 46 -0.53 -3.92 -0.66
CA CYS A 46 -1.70 -3.05 -0.54
C CYS A 46 -2.51 -3.31 0.74
N LEU A 47 -2.72 -4.58 1.12
CA LEU A 47 -3.47 -4.97 2.32
C LEU A 47 -2.72 -4.64 3.61
N SER A 48 -1.40 -4.55 3.58
CA SER A 48 -0.60 -4.06 4.71
C SER A 48 -0.74 -2.53 4.87
N ALA A 49 -0.74 -1.78 3.76
CA ALA A 49 -0.66 -0.32 3.78
C ALA A 49 -2.02 0.39 3.98
N VAL A 50 -3.13 -0.21 3.55
CA VAL A 50 -4.44 0.45 3.66
C VAL A 50 -4.87 0.61 5.13
N PRO A 51 -5.59 1.70 5.50
CA PRO A 51 -5.96 1.97 6.90
C PRO A 51 -6.84 0.89 7.56
N TRP A 52 -7.56 0.12 6.77
CA TRP A 52 -8.41 -1.00 7.22
C TRP A 52 -7.70 -2.35 7.12
N GLY A 53 -6.44 -2.33 6.70
CA GLY A 53 -5.56 -3.48 6.52
C GLY A 53 -4.67 -3.72 7.73
N GLY A 54 -3.54 -4.40 7.54
CA GLY A 54 -2.60 -4.74 8.61
C GLY A 54 -3.32 -5.37 9.82
N GLU A 55 -3.06 -4.85 11.01
CA GLU A 55 -3.70 -5.30 12.27
C GLU A 55 -5.24 -5.21 12.25
N SER A 56 -5.79 -4.32 11.42
CA SER A 56 -7.24 -4.09 11.32
C SER A 56 -7.92 -4.99 10.28
N LEU A 57 -7.17 -5.76 9.48
CA LEU A 57 -7.74 -6.54 8.38
C LEU A 57 -8.82 -7.52 8.86
N SER A 58 -8.61 -8.15 10.01
CA SER A 58 -9.56 -9.08 10.63
C SER A 58 -10.93 -8.46 10.94
N LEU A 59 -11.00 -7.15 11.18
CA LEU A 59 -12.26 -6.41 11.39
C LEU A 59 -13.11 -6.34 10.11
N HIS A 60 -12.48 -6.64 8.97
CA HIS A 60 -13.07 -6.62 7.65
C HIS A 60 -13.15 -8.03 7.04
N ASP A 61 -13.05 -9.07 7.87
CA ASP A 61 -13.32 -10.45 7.46
C ASP A 61 -14.67 -10.55 6.75
N ASN A 62 -14.71 -11.34 5.67
CA ASN A 62 -15.87 -11.53 4.79
C ASN A 62 -16.29 -10.29 3.97
N LYS A 63 -15.55 -9.18 4.03
CA LYS A 63 -15.76 -8.08 3.08
C LYS A 63 -15.17 -8.45 1.73
N VAL A 64 -15.86 -8.00 0.68
CA VAL A 64 -15.37 -8.10 -0.69
C VAL A 64 -14.43 -6.92 -0.93
N ILE A 65 -13.22 -7.22 -1.35
CA ILE A 65 -12.19 -6.22 -1.64
C ILE A 65 -12.12 -6.06 -3.16
N THR A 66 -12.22 -4.82 -3.64
CA THR A 66 -11.98 -4.51 -5.04
C THR A 66 -10.48 -4.32 -5.26
N VAL A 67 -9.93 -5.06 -6.22
CA VAL A 67 -8.54 -4.97 -6.65
C VAL A 67 -8.50 -4.31 -8.03
N TYR A 68 -7.67 -3.28 -8.13
CA TYR A 68 -7.37 -2.57 -9.37
C TYR A 68 -5.94 -2.90 -9.77
N GLU A 69 -5.74 -3.42 -10.98
CA GLU A 69 -4.42 -3.69 -11.56
C GLU A 69 -4.08 -2.61 -12.59
N PHE A 70 -2.87 -2.06 -12.53
CA PHE A 70 -2.35 -1.06 -13.46
C PHE A 70 -1.04 -1.56 -14.09
N ASP A 71 -0.69 -1.03 -15.26
CA ASP A 71 0.65 -1.16 -15.83
C ASP A 71 1.34 0.20 -15.83
N THR A 72 2.43 0.35 -15.07
CA THR A 72 3.20 1.61 -15.01
C THR A 72 3.82 2.02 -16.34
N ASN A 73 3.88 1.12 -17.33
CA ASN A 73 4.27 1.47 -18.70
C ASN A 73 3.26 2.39 -19.39
N ASP A 74 2.03 2.50 -18.86
CA ASP A 74 1.02 3.44 -19.37
C ASP A 74 1.28 4.89 -18.93
N LEU A 75 2.19 5.13 -17.98
CA LEU A 75 2.55 6.48 -17.56
C LEU A 75 3.30 7.19 -18.68
N VAL A 76 2.86 8.40 -19.01
CA VAL A 76 3.48 9.28 -19.99
C VAL A 76 4.86 9.72 -19.52
N ASN A 77 4.99 10.07 -18.23
CA ASN A 77 6.29 10.37 -17.63
C ASN A 77 6.61 9.33 -16.54
N GLN A 78 7.67 8.54 -16.74
CA GLN A 78 8.09 7.53 -15.75
C GLN A 78 8.59 8.15 -14.44
N GLU A 79 9.00 9.43 -14.42
CA GLU A 79 9.35 10.15 -13.19
C GLU A 79 8.14 10.39 -12.28
N ASN A 80 6.91 10.26 -12.81
CA ASN A 80 5.68 10.33 -12.01
C ASN A 80 5.49 9.09 -11.13
N LEU A 81 6.30 8.06 -11.29
CA LEU A 81 6.34 6.89 -10.41
C LEU A 81 7.47 7.05 -9.39
N ILE A 82 7.10 7.37 -8.15
CA ILE A 82 8.05 7.41 -7.04
C ILE A 82 8.16 6.01 -6.44
N VAL A 83 9.38 5.50 -6.39
CA VAL A 83 9.70 4.15 -5.91
C VAL A 83 9.85 4.11 -4.38
N PRO A 84 9.65 2.93 -3.75
CA PRO A 84 9.60 2.81 -2.29
C PRO A 84 10.87 3.28 -1.58
N SER A 85 12.04 3.02 -2.17
CA SER A 85 13.31 3.51 -1.63
C SER A 85 13.36 5.04 -1.55
N THR A 86 12.78 5.75 -2.53
CA THR A 86 12.69 7.21 -2.50
C THR A 86 11.67 7.70 -1.47
N LEU A 87 10.55 6.99 -1.30
CA LEU A 87 9.54 7.34 -0.29
C LEU A 87 10.11 7.20 1.12
N TYR A 88 10.77 6.07 1.40
CA TYR A 88 11.38 5.78 2.69
C TYR A 88 12.53 6.75 3.00
N GLN A 89 13.45 6.97 2.05
CA GLN A 89 14.58 7.90 2.20
C GLN A 89 14.16 9.34 2.48
N LYS A 90 12.98 9.75 2.02
CA LYS A 90 12.45 11.10 2.25
C LYS A 90 11.55 11.19 3.48
N GLY A 91 11.35 10.08 4.20
CA GLY A 91 10.38 10.01 5.31
C GLY A 91 8.94 10.25 4.86
N PHE A 92 8.61 10.01 3.58
CA PHE A 92 7.27 10.26 3.06
C PHE A 92 6.29 9.17 3.47
N VAL A 93 6.74 7.92 3.50
CA VAL A 93 5.99 6.73 3.90
C VAL A 93 6.94 5.81 4.68
N PRO A 94 6.77 5.69 6.00
CA PRO A 94 7.69 4.92 6.86
C PRO A 94 7.81 3.44 6.49
N ASP A 95 6.71 2.82 6.07
CA ASP A 95 6.61 1.39 5.79
C ASP A 95 6.78 1.04 4.30
N ALA A 96 7.12 2.01 3.44
CA ALA A 96 7.14 1.83 1.99
C ALA A 96 8.03 0.67 1.52
N MET A 97 9.16 0.42 2.20
CA MET A 97 10.05 -0.68 1.85
C MET A 97 9.43 -2.06 2.15
N TYR A 98 8.62 -2.18 3.20
CA TYR A 98 7.94 -3.42 3.56
C TYR A 98 6.73 -3.70 2.68
N THR A 99 5.91 -2.66 2.44
CA THR A 99 4.70 -2.76 1.61
C THR A 99 5.00 -2.69 0.11
N ASN A 100 6.25 -2.41 -0.25
CA ASN A 100 6.69 -2.07 -1.60
C ASN A 100 5.80 -0.99 -2.24
N GLU A 101 5.42 0.01 -1.44
CA GLU A 101 4.56 1.10 -1.86
C GLU A 101 5.26 2.00 -2.87
N HIS A 102 4.53 2.35 -3.92
CA HIS A 102 4.90 3.35 -4.90
C HIS A 102 3.85 4.44 -4.92
N TRP A 103 4.27 5.66 -5.23
CA TRP A 103 3.34 6.74 -5.53
C TRP A 103 3.31 7.05 -7.00
N ILE A 104 2.11 7.15 -7.55
CA ILE A 104 1.87 7.81 -8.84
C ILE A 104 1.46 9.25 -8.53
N VAL A 105 2.18 10.21 -9.09
CA VAL A 105 1.98 11.66 -8.89
C VAL A 105 1.76 12.36 -10.24
N ASN A 106 1.14 13.55 -10.22
CA ASN A 106 0.96 14.43 -11.40
C ASN A 106 0.24 13.85 -12.64
N GLU A 107 -0.20 12.60 -12.62
CA GLU A 107 -0.78 11.92 -13.77
C GLU A 107 -1.91 10.99 -13.34
N SER A 108 -2.98 10.93 -14.15
CA SER A 108 -4.10 10.01 -13.92
C SER A 108 -3.98 8.77 -14.80
N ILE A 109 -4.28 7.60 -14.24
CA ILE A 109 -4.16 6.31 -14.93
C ILE A 109 -5.47 5.51 -14.80
N GLN A 110 -5.74 4.67 -15.79
CA GLN A 110 -6.87 3.75 -15.79
C GLN A 110 -6.39 2.33 -15.41
N PRO A 111 -7.16 1.58 -14.61
CA PRO A 111 -6.83 0.19 -14.33
C PRO A 111 -6.94 -0.65 -15.61
N LYS A 112 -5.97 -1.54 -15.82
CA LYS A 112 -6.03 -2.59 -16.86
C LYS A 112 -7.04 -3.67 -16.54
N ASN A 113 -7.13 -4.04 -15.26
CA ASN A 113 -8.09 -5.01 -14.77
C ASN A 113 -8.71 -4.53 -13.46
N VAL A 114 -9.98 -4.85 -13.25
CA VAL A 114 -10.69 -4.63 -11.99
C VAL A 114 -11.42 -5.92 -11.64
N PHE A 115 -11.14 -6.46 -10.47
CA PHE A 115 -11.76 -7.69 -9.99
C PHE A 115 -11.99 -7.63 -8.49
N CYS A 116 -12.92 -8.45 -8.02
CA CYS A 116 -13.28 -8.52 -6.61
C CYS A 116 -12.72 -9.80 -6.01
N ILE A 117 -12.18 -9.71 -4.80
CA ILE A 117 -11.68 -10.86 -4.04
C ILE A 117 -12.39 -10.97 -2.69
N ALA A 118 -12.52 -12.19 -2.20
CA ALA A 118 -12.83 -12.48 -0.81
C ALA A 118 -11.63 -13.24 -0.24
N LEU A 119 -11.04 -12.74 0.85
CA LEU A 119 -9.90 -13.37 1.52
C LEU A 119 -10.36 -14.64 2.24
N ASP A 120 -9.63 -15.73 2.06
CA ASP A 120 -9.84 -17.01 2.75
C ASP A 120 -8.90 -17.14 3.95
N ILE A 121 -7.60 -16.92 3.70
CA ILE A 121 -6.55 -16.98 4.71
C ILE A 121 -5.48 -15.95 4.39
N TYR A 122 -4.76 -15.52 5.42
CA TYR A 122 -3.57 -14.69 5.33
C TYR A 122 -2.72 -14.92 6.58
N ASN A 123 -1.45 -14.57 6.51
CA ASN A 123 -0.54 -14.52 7.64
C ASN A 123 -0.29 -13.07 8.02
N GLU A 124 -0.05 -12.83 9.31
CA GLU A 124 0.45 -11.56 9.81
C GLU A 124 1.90 -11.74 10.25
N ILE A 125 2.76 -10.80 9.87
CA ILE A 125 4.11 -10.67 10.44
C ILE A 125 4.25 -9.27 11.02
N VAL A 126 5.06 -9.15 12.06
CA VAL A 126 5.37 -7.86 12.69
C VAL A 126 6.77 -7.45 12.26
N VAL A 127 6.91 -6.23 11.77
CA VAL A 127 8.19 -5.63 11.37
C VAL A 127 8.41 -4.33 12.14
N PRO A 128 9.65 -3.99 12.51
CA PRO A 128 9.91 -2.78 13.27
C PRO A 128 9.78 -1.54 12.39
N ASP A 129 9.18 -0.50 12.95
CA ASP A 129 9.24 0.86 12.45
C ASP A 129 10.57 1.51 12.86
N VAL A 130 11.37 1.84 11.85
CA VAL A 130 12.69 2.44 11.98
C VAL A 130 12.83 3.47 10.86
N SER A 131 13.22 4.70 11.19
CA SER A 131 13.45 5.75 10.19
C SER A 131 14.59 5.38 9.24
N TYR A 132 14.65 6.00 8.06
CA TYR A 132 15.75 5.76 7.12
C TYR A 132 17.09 6.10 7.75
N GLU A 133 17.21 7.25 8.41
CA GLU A 133 18.42 7.69 9.09
C GLU A 133 18.88 6.68 10.14
N ASP A 134 17.94 6.18 10.96
CA ASP A 134 18.24 5.20 11.98
C ASP A 134 18.62 3.84 11.38
N SER A 135 17.99 3.43 10.26
CA SER A 135 18.33 2.18 9.57
C SER A 135 19.79 2.18 9.09
N LEU A 136 20.28 3.32 8.60
CA LEU A 136 21.67 3.48 8.18
C LEU A 136 22.64 3.31 9.35
N VAL A 137 22.31 3.88 10.52
CA VAL A 137 23.16 3.76 11.71
C VAL A 137 23.09 2.34 12.29
N LEU A 138 21.92 1.71 12.27
CA LEU A 138 21.71 0.32 12.68
C LEU A 138 22.59 -0.63 11.84
N GLU A 139 22.67 -0.41 10.52
CA GLU A 139 23.54 -1.18 9.62
C GLU A 139 25.03 -1.07 9.96
N THR A 140 25.46 0.05 10.54
CA THR A 140 26.86 0.19 11.01
C THR A 140 27.15 -0.55 12.31
N GLY A 141 26.12 -1.01 13.03
CA GLY A 141 26.22 -1.64 14.35
C GLY A 141 26.58 -0.67 15.49
N LEU A 142 26.46 0.65 15.26
CA LEU A 142 26.69 1.68 16.28
C LEU A 142 25.54 1.79 17.29
N VAL A 143 24.34 1.39 16.87
CA VAL A 143 23.12 1.32 17.69
C VAL A 143 22.48 -0.05 17.53
N THR A 144 21.64 -0.41 18.48
CA THR A 144 20.80 -1.61 18.46
C THR A 144 19.38 -1.27 18.00
N LEU A 145 18.61 -2.28 17.62
CA LEU A 145 17.21 -2.07 17.21
C LEU A 145 16.39 -1.42 18.34
N ASP A 146 16.58 -1.87 19.59
CA ASP A 146 15.88 -1.33 20.76
C ASP A 146 16.14 0.17 21.00
N GLU A 147 17.27 0.70 20.52
CA GLU A 147 17.63 2.12 20.65
C GLU A 147 16.97 3.01 19.59
N VAL A 148 16.55 2.44 18.47
CA VAL A 148 16.00 3.18 17.31
C VAL A 148 14.58 2.77 16.92
N TRP A 149 13.99 1.82 17.65
CA TRP A 149 12.66 1.31 17.43
C TRP A 149 11.59 2.37 17.72
N GLN A 150 10.72 2.63 16.74
CA GLN A 150 9.67 3.65 16.82
C GLN A 150 8.27 3.05 16.98
N GLY A 151 8.16 1.73 16.88
CA GLY A 151 6.91 1.00 16.90
C GLY A 151 6.96 -0.18 15.95
N ASP A 152 5.80 -0.74 15.66
CA ASP A 152 5.69 -1.93 14.83
C ASP A 152 4.66 -1.72 13.72
N PHE A 153 4.95 -2.27 12.54
CA PHE A 153 3.95 -2.45 11.49
C PHE A 153 3.52 -3.91 11.41
N VAL A 154 2.24 -4.14 11.14
CA VAL A 154 1.69 -5.47 10.85
C VAL A 154 1.56 -5.63 9.34
N MET A 155 2.35 -6.54 8.78
CA MET A 155 2.32 -6.87 7.35
C MET A 155 1.46 -8.11 7.10
N ILE A 156 0.67 -8.04 6.04
CA ILE A 156 -0.14 -9.14 5.54
C ILE A 156 0.68 -9.91 4.49
N GLU A 157 0.77 -11.22 4.65
CA GLU A 157 1.50 -12.09 3.72
C GLU A 157 0.74 -13.39 3.41
N ASN A 158 1.19 -14.10 2.37
CA ASN A 158 0.74 -15.46 2.04
C ASN A 158 -0.79 -15.57 1.90
N ILE A 159 -1.41 -14.56 1.28
CA ILE A 159 -2.87 -14.52 1.14
C ILE A 159 -3.35 -15.66 0.25
N LYS A 160 -4.52 -16.21 0.58
CA LYS A 160 -5.36 -16.94 -0.37
C LYS A 160 -6.70 -16.26 -0.44
N TYR A 161 -7.24 -16.20 -1.65
CA TYR A 161 -8.51 -15.55 -1.91
C TYR A 161 -9.27 -16.24 -3.02
N GLN A 162 -10.57 -16.01 -3.03
CA GLN A 162 -11.47 -16.40 -4.11
C GLN A 162 -11.85 -15.18 -4.93
N LEU A 163 -11.91 -15.35 -6.26
CA LEU A 163 -12.50 -14.33 -7.12
C LEU A 163 -14.01 -14.28 -6.85
N TYR A 164 -14.47 -13.12 -6.39
CA TYR A 164 -15.88 -12.88 -6.14
C TYR A 164 -16.57 -12.54 -7.46
N LYS A 165 -17.40 -13.46 -7.96
CA LYS A 165 -18.31 -13.17 -9.07
C LYS A 165 -19.55 -12.49 -8.52
N GLU A 166 -19.75 -11.22 -8.87
CA GLU A 166 -21.03 -10.56 -8.62
C GLU A 166 -22.14 -11.43 -9.23
N LYS A 167 -23.12 -11.82 -8.40
CA LYS A 167 -24.33 -12.46 -8.94
C LYS A 167 -24.98 -11.41 -9.85
N ASN A 168 -25.00 -11.68 -11.15
CA ASN A 168 -25.77 -10.89 -12.10
C ASN A 168 -27.20 -10.79 -11.56
N VAL A 169 -27.58 -9.61 -11.08
CA VAL A 169 -28.98 -9.30 -10.84
C VAL A 169 -29.58 -9.11 -12.23
N ALA A 170 -30.22 -10.16 -12.73
CA ALA A 170 -31.00 -10.14 -13.95
C ALA A 170 -32.24 -9.23 -13.78
#